data_AF-A0A9E2ZRM4-F1
#
_entry.id   AF-A0A9E2ZRM4-F1
#
_cell.length_a   1.000
_cell.length_b   1.000
_cell.length_c   1.000
_cell.angle_alpha   90.00
_cell.angle_beta   90.00
_cell.angle_gamma   90.00
#
_symmetry.space_group_name_H-M   'P 1'
#
loop_
_entity.id
_entity.type
_entity.pdbx_description
1 polymer ?
#
loop_
_entity_poly.entity_id
_entity_poly.type
_entity_poly.pdbx_seq_one_letter_code
_entity_poly.pdbx_strand_id
1 'polypeptide(L)'
;GGKEELVVAAVGSLRSDTSRPVEPVASPERAVWRIFEDYEEIGDRVVRILAEEHHVTGFAEVAPLGRAYHRAWVEQSFEAQLRQVPAEHREHVLVALIVAMDVYVWKVLRRDLRLDRPAAEAVMVRLVRGALES
;
A
#
# COMPACT_ATOMS: atom_id res chain seq x y z
N GLY A 1 29.65 5.46 -2.41
CA GLY A 1 30.26 4.45 -3.30
C GLY A 1 30.45 3.11 -2.62
N GLY A 2 29.37 2.46 -2.18
CA GLY A 2 29.44 1.23 -1.40
C GLY A 2 28.12 0.49 -1.44
N LYS A 3 28.08 -0.76 -0.98
CA LYS A 3 26.93 -1.69 -1.04
C LYS A 3 25.57 -1.04 -0.70
N GLU A 4 25.55 -0.02 0.14
CA GLU A 4 24.38 0.79 0.50
C GLU A 4 23.79 1.57 -0.68
N GLU A 5 24.60 2.20 -1.54
CA GLU A 5 24.11 2.84 -2.78
C GLU A 5 23.56 1.82 -3.78
N LEU A 6 24.14 0.61 -3.84
CA LEU A 6 23.64 -0.49 -4.67
C LEU A 6 22.31 -1.04 -4.13
N VAL A 7 22.15 -1.09 -2.81
CA VAL A 7 20.89 -1.44 -2.14
C VAL A 7 19.85 -0.36 -2.36
N VAL A 8 20.21 0.93 -2.25
CA VAL A 8 19.34 2.07 -2.55
C VAL A 8 18.97 2.13 -4.03
N ALA A 9 19.86 1.79 -4.96
CA ALA A 9 19.53 1.71 -6.39
C ALA A 9 18.63 0.50 -6.71
N ALA A 10 18.84 -0.64 -6.05
CA ALA A 10 18.01 -1.84 -6.20
C ALA A 10 16.64 -1.72 -5.50
N VAL A 11 16.53 -0.86 -4.48
CA VAL A 11 15.29 -0.54 -3.76
C VAL A 11 14.57 0.66 -4.37
N GLY A 12 15.31 1.66 -4.85
CA GLY A 12 14.83 2.87 -5.52
C GLY A 12 14.18 2.60 -6.88
N SER A 13 14.24 1.37 -7.40
CA SER A 13 13.36 0.90 -8.48
C SER A 13 11.94 0.60 -7.98
N LEU A 14 11.49 1.24 -6.89
CA LEU A 14 10.24 1.01 -6.16
C LEU A 14 8.98 1.09 -7.04
N ARG A 15 9.09 1.66 -8.25
CA ARG A 15 8.39 1.17 -9.45
C ARG A 15 9.35 1.40 -10.62
N SER A 16 9.50 0.46 -11.55
CA SER A 16 10.05 0.77 -12.89
C SER A 16 9.11 1.71 -13.68
N ASP A 17 7.98 2.09 -13.09
CA ASP A 17 6.93 2.84 -13.74
C ASP A 17 6.07 3.59 -12.70
N THR A 18 6.60 4.68 -12.14
CA THR A 18 5.78 5.71 -11.45
C THR A 18 4.91 6.51 -12.44
N SER A 19 5.01 6.20 -13.74
CA SER A 19 4.24 6.85 -14.82
C SER A 19 2.97 6.12 -15.21
N ARG A 20 2.64 4.96 -14.60
CA ARG A 20 1.31 4.36 -14.77
C ARG A 20 0.26 5.32 -14.19
N PRO A 21 -0.70 5.77 -15.01
CA PRO A 21 -1.82 6.54 -14.50
C PRO A 21 -2.49 5.75 -13.37
N VAL A 22 -2.71 6.41 -12.24
CA VAL A 22 -3.63 5.89 -11.23
C VAL A 22 -5.02 6.04 -11.83
N GLU A 23 -5.52 4.96 -12.39
CA GLU A 23 -6.91 4.92 -12.86
C GLU A 23 -7.82 5.04 -11.63
N PRO A 24 -8.83 5.93 -11.67
CA PRO A 24 -9.87 5.96 -10.65
C PRO A 24 -10.43 4.56 -10.49
N VAL A 25 -10.34 4.00 -9.29
CA VAL A 25 -10.75 2.62 -9.08
C VAL A 25 -12.27 2.60 -8.94
N ALA A 26 -12.93 1.91 -9.87
CA ALA A 26 -14.38 1.78 -9.91
C ALA A 26 -15.00 1.01 -8.72
N SER A 27 -14.21 0.20 -7.98
CA SER A 27 -14.71 -0.59 -6.85
C SER A 27 -13.62 -1.00 -5.84
N PRO A 28 -13.96 -1.27 -4.57
CA PRO A 28 -13.04 -1.83 -3.57
C PRO A 28 -12.26 -3.06 -4.05
N GLU A 29 -12.91 -3.96 -4.80
CA GLU A 29 -12.30 -5.18 -5.32
C GLU A 29 -11.21 -4.86 -6.34
N ARG A 30 -11.44 -3.87 -7.21
CA ARG A 30 -10.44 -3.45 -8.19
C ARG A 30 -9.25 -2.78 -7.51
N ALA A 31 -9.45 -2.04 -6.43
CA ALA A 31 -8.38 -1.40 -5.68
C ALA A 31 -7.51 -2.46 -5.00
N VAL A 32 -8.15 -3.42 -4.35
CA VAL A 32 -7.49 -4.55 -3.70
C VAL A 32 -6.74 -5.41 -4.73
N TRP A 33 -7.37 -5.78 -5.85
CA TRP A 33 -6.69 -6.52 -6.90
C TRP A 33 -5.43 -5.79 -7.38
N ARG A 34 -5.52 -4.46 -7.59
CA ARG A 34 -4.40 -3.65 -8.06
C ARG A 34 -3.27 -3.55 -7.03
N ILE A 35 -3.56 -3.34 -5.74
CA ILE A 35 -2.50 -3.28 -4.73
C ILE A 35 -1.86 -4.65 -4.51
N PHE A 36 -2.61 -5.75 -4.70
CA PHE A 36 -2.05 -7.10 -4.69
C PHE A 36 -1.11 -7.37 -5.86
N GLU A 37 -1.37 -6.83 -7.06
CA GLU A 37 -0.39 -6.90 -8.17
C GLU A 37 0.96 -6.30 -7.74
N ASP A 38 0.93 -5.13 -7.10
CA ASP A 38 2.15 -4.48 -6.62
C ASP A 38 2.80 -5.28 -5.48
N TYR A 39 2.04 -5.70 -4.47
CA TYR A 39 2.59 -6.39 -3.30
C TYR A 39 3.07 -7.81 -3.59
N GLU A 40 2.47 -8.55 -4.52
CA GLU A 40 3.04 -9.85 -4.92
C GLU A 40 4.40 -9.68 -5.64
N GLU A 41 4.66 -8.54 -6.28
CA GLU A 41 5.94 -8.25 -6.94
C GLU A 41 7.00 -7.69 -5.96
N ILE A 42 6.61 -6.74 -5.11
CA ILE A 42 7.56 -5.96 -4.30
C ILE A 42 7.33 -6.03 -2.78
N GLY A 43 6.25 -6.65 -2.32
CA GLY A 43 5.80 -6.58 -0.93
C GLY A 43 6.82 -7.07 0.09
N ASP A 44 7.49 -8.20 -0.16
CA ASP A 44 8.51 -8.73 0.75
C ASP A 44 9.72 -7.79 0.89
N ARG A 45 10.10 -7.10 -0.19
CA ARG A 45 11.16 -6.08 -0.18
C ARG A 45 10.73 -4.84 0.59
N VAL A 46 9.50 -4.38 0.41
CA VAL A 46 8.93 -3.25 1.17
C VAL A 46 8.90 -3.57 2.67
N VAL A 47 8.43 -4.76 3.06
CA VAL A 47 8.43 -5.21 4.46
C VAL A 47 9.84 -5.17 5.05
N ARG A 48 10.86 -5.62 4.31
CA ARG A 48 12.25 -5.56 4.77
C ARG A 48 12.75 -4.13 4.95
N ILE A 49 12.44 -3.23 4.00
CA ILE A 49 12.83 -1.82 4.08
C ILE A 49 12.25 -1.19 5.35
N LEU A 50 10.95 -1.42 5.60
CA LEU A 50 10.26 -0.87 6.76
C LEU A 50 10.77 -1.46 8.08
N ALA A 51 11.10 -2.77 8.12
CA ALA A 51 11.65 -3.39 9.32
C ALA A 51 13.03 -2.82 9.72
N GLU A 52 13.80 -2.36 8.75
CA GLU A 52 15.19 -1.89 8.93
C GLU A 52 15.34 -0.37 8.77
N GLU A 53 14.23 0.38 8.65
CA GLU A 53 14.27 1.82 8.31
C GLU A 53 14.97 2.68 9.37
N HIS A 54 15.09 2.21 10.60
CA HIS A 54 15.80 2.89 11.69
C HIS A 54 17.28 2.48 11.82
N HIS A 55 17.71 1.47 11.05
CA HIS A 55 19.05 0.89 11.12
C HIS A 55 19.87 1.11 9.85
N VAL A 56 19.21 1.31 8.70
CA VAL A 56 19.86 1.51 7.41
C VAL A 56 19.52 2.91 6.88
N THR A 57 20.51 3.79 6.77
CA THR A 57 20.32 5.19 6.33
C THR A 57 19.54 5.30 5.02
N GLY A 58 19.86 4.48 4.02
CA GLY A 58 19.14 4.48 2.74
C GLY A 58 17.67 4.06 2.85
N PHE A 59 17.30 3.25 3.84
CA PHE A 59 15.90 2.89 4.08
C PHE A 59 15.15 3.98 4.84
N ALA A 60 15.82 4.69 5.76
CA ALA A 60 15.27 5.86 6.44
C ALA A 60 14.84 6.96 5.46
N GLU A 61 15.55 7.11 4.34
CA GLU A 61 15.23 8.07 3.28
C GLU A 61 14.09 7.59 2.37
N VAL A 62 14.04 6.29 2.06
CA VAL A 62 13.08 5.73 1.11
C VAL A 62 11.71 5.43 1.75
N ALA A 63 11.68 4.97 3.00
CA ALA A 63 10.43 4.56 3.66
C ALA A 63 9.38 5.70 3.77
N PRO A 64 9.75 6.96 4.10
CA PRO A 64 8.81 8.08 4.06
C PRO A 64 8.23 8.34 2.67
N LEU A 65 9.03 8.19 1.61
CA LEU A 65 8.56 8.34 0.22
C LEU A 65 7.54 7.26 -0.14
N GLY A 66 7.80 6.01 0.26
CA GLY A 66 6.86 4.90 0.08
C GLY A 66 5.52 5.15 0.81
N ARG A 67 5.56 5.63 2.05
CA ARG A 67 4.35 6.00 2.82
C ARG A 67 3.57 7.14 2.16
N ALA A 68 4.25 8.18 1.70
CA ALA A 68 3.62 9.29 0.99
C ALA A 68 2.96 8.84 -0.32
N TYR A 69 3.66 7.98 -1.09
CA TYR A 69 3.11 7.38 -2.31
C TYR A 69 1.87 6.53 -2.02
N HIS A 70 1.92 5.64 -1.01
CA HIS A 70 0.78 4.81 -0.63
C HIS A 70 -0.43 5.65 -0.24
N ARG A 71 -0.24 6.69 0.58
CA ARG A 71 -1.31 7.63 0.95
C ARG A 71 -1.94 8.28 -0.28
N ALA A 72 -1.12 8.86 -1.16
CA ALA A 72 -1.61 9.53 -2.37
C ALA A 72 -2.36 8.56 -3.30
N TRP A 73 -1.84 7.33 -3.44
CA TRP A 73 -2.48 6.30 -4.25
C TRP A 73 -3.84 5.87 -3.67
N VAL A 74 -3.95 5.69 -2.34
CA VAL A 74 -5.24 5.38 -1.69
C VAL A 74 -6.22 6.53 -1.84
N GLU A 75 -5.81 7.77 -1.57
CA GLU A 75 -6.65 8.96 -1.70
C GLU A 75 -7.20 9.09 -3.13
N GLN A 76 -6.35 8.92 -4.14
CA GLN A 76 -6.76 8.96 -5.54
C GLN A 76 -7.65 7.78 -5.95
N SER A 77 -7.35 6.57 -5.46
CA SER A 77 -8.12 5.37 -5.77
C SER A 77 -9.55 5.42 -5.24
N PHE A 78 -9.76 6.10 -4.10
CA PHE A 78 -11.06 6.21 -3.43
C PHE A 78 -11.67 7.62 -3.50
N GLU A 79 -11.17 8.49 -4.37
CA GLU A 79 -11.61 9.89 -4.46
C GLU A 79 -13.15 10.01 -4.61
N ALA A 80 -13.76 9.16 -5.43
CA ALA A 80 -15.20 9.19 -5.68
C ALA A 80 -16.00 8.84 -4.42
N GLN A 81 -15.55 7.85 -3.65
CA GLN A 81 -16.16 7.41 -2.40
C GLN A 81 -15.93 8.45 -1.30
N LEU A 82 -14.72 8.99 -1.16
CA LEU A 82 -14.38 10.02 -0.18
C LEU A 82 -15.19 11.31 -0.39
N ARG A 83 -15.53 11.67 -1.63
CA ARG A 83 -16.42 12.81 -1.92
C ARG A 83 -17.83 12.62 -1.35
N GLN A 84 -18.29 11.39 -1.19
CA GLN A 84 -19.61 11.06 -0.63
C GLN A 84 -19.61 11.08 0.91
N VAL A 85 -18.44 10.97 1.54
CA VAL A 85 -18.29 11.04 3.01
C VAL A 85 -18.40 12.51 3.47
N PRO A 86 -19.10 12.80 4.59
CA PRO A 86 -19.13 14.11 5.22
C PRO A 86 -17.71 14.64 5.50
N ALA A 87 -17.49 15.94 5.27
CA ALA A 87 -16.14 16.51 5.25
C ALA A 87 -15.36 16.27 6.57
N GLU A 88 -16.06 16.30 7.70
CA GLU A 88 -15.51 16.07 9.03
C GLU A 88 -15.10 14.61 9.31
N HIS A 89 -15.55 13.65 8.49
CA HIS A 89 -15.21 12.23 8.60
C HIS A 89 -14.20 11.74 7.56
N ARG A 90 -13.94 12.53 6.50
CA ARG A 90 -13.10 12.10 5.34
C ARG A 90 -11.71 11.64 5.72
N GLU A 91 -11.03 12.36 6.61
CA GLU A 91 -9.67 11.98 7.02
C GLU A 91 -9.68 10.67 7.82
N HIS A 92 -10.69 10.43 8.66
CA HIS A 92 -10.80 9.18 9.40
C HIS A 92 -11.02 7.99 8.45
N VAL A 93 -11.89 8.14 7.45
CA VAL A 93 -12.12 7.12 6.41
C VAL A 93 -10.84 6.89 5.61
N LEU A 94 -10.14 7.95 5.20
CA LEU A 94 -8.87 7.83 4.46
C LEU A 94 -7.80 7.09 5.28
N VAL A 95 -7.64 7.42 6.56
CA VAL A 95 -6.70 6.72 7.46
C VAL A 95 -7.08 5.24 7.59
N ALA A 96 -8.37 4.93 7.74
CA ALA A 96 -8.83 3.54 7.82
C ALA A 96 -8.54 2.76 6.52
N LEU A 97 -8.74 3.38 5.35
CA LEU A 97 -8.38 2.79 4.06
C LEU A 97 -6.87 2.56 3.92
N ILE A 98 -6.04 3.53 4.32
CA ILE A 98 -4.57 3.40 4.29
C ILE A 98 -4.12 2.20 5.10
N VAL A 99 -4.66 2.04 6.33
CA VAL A 99 -4.33 0.93 7.22
C VAL A 99 -4.84 -0.39 6.66
N ALA A 100 -6.08 -0.45 6.17
CA ALA A 100 -6.67 -1.67 5.62
C ALA A 100 -5.87 -2.21 4.42
N MET A 101 -5.26 -1.32 3.65
CA MET A 101 -4.50 -1.64 2.44
C MET A 101 -2.98 -1.64 2.66
N ASP A 102 -2.51 -1.59 3.91
CA ASP A 102 -1.08 -1.56 4.22
C ASP A 102 -0.37 -2.87 3.83
N VAL A 103 0.91 -2.75 3.44
CA VAL A 103 1.75 -3.90 3.08
C VAL A 103 1.90 -4.90 4.24
N TYR A 104 1.83 -4.46 5.49
CA TYR A 104 1.81 -5.36 6.64
C TYR A 104 0.52 -6.16 6.77
N VAL A 105 -0.63 -5.61 6.34
CA VAL A 105 -1.88 -6.39 6.24
C VAL A 105 -1.70 -7.47 5.18
N TRP A 106 -1.15 -7.12 4.01
CA TRP A 106 -0.81 -8.11 2.98
C TRP A 106 0.15 -9.19 3.51
N LYS A 107 1.23 -8.80 4.22
CA LYS A 107 2.20 -9.73 4.82
C LYS A 107 1.50 -10.70 5.79
N VAL A 108 0.68 -10.19 6.70
CA VAL A 108 -0.07 -11.04 7.65
C VAL A 108 -0.91 -12.06 6.90
N LEU A 109 -1.67 -11.63 5.89
CA LEU A 109 -2.55 -12.52 5.12
C LEU A 109 -1.75 -13.54 4.29
N ARG A 110 -0.72 -13.10 3.56
CA ARG A 110 -0.03 -13.89 2.53
C ARG A 110 1.18 -14.65 3.03
N ARG A 111 1.85 -14.17 4.07
CA ARG A 111 3.08 -14.76 4.61
C ARG A 111 2.87 -15.43 5.96
N ASP A 112 2.14 -14.78 6.87
CA ASP A 112 1.99 -15.29 8.24
C ASP A 112 0.85 -16.31 8.32
N LEU A 113 -0.32 -15.97 7.80
CA LEU A 113 -1.50 -16.84 7.73
C LEU A 113 -1.51 -17.75 6.50
N ARG A 114 -0.63 -17.48 5.52
CA ARG A 114 -0.47 -18.26 4.28
C ARG A 114 -1.79 -18.48 3.52
N LEU A 115 -2.70 -17.52 3.58
CA LEU A 115 -3.90 -17.54 2.75
C LEU A 115 -3.49 -17.51 1.29
N ASP A 116 -4.23 -18.21 0.42
CA ASP A 116 -4.06 -18.02 -1.03
C ASP A 116 -4.50 -16.60 -1.43
N ARG A 117 -4.15 -16.20 -2.66
CA ARG A 117 -4.40 -14.84 -3.13
C ARG A 117 -5.90 -14.49 -3.11
N PRO A 118 -6.83 -15.31 -3.65
CA PRO A 118 -8.26 -15.01 -3.59
C PRO A 118 -8.79 -14.84 -2.16
N ALA A 119 -8.38 -15.69 -1.21
CA ALA A 119 -8.82 -15.56 0.18
C ALA A 119 -8.26 -14.29 0.85
N ALA A 120 -6.99 -13.94 0.59
CA ALA A 120 -6.38 -12.73 1.10
C ALA A 120 -7.03 -11.46 0.53
N GLU A 121 -7.29 -11.43 -0.79
CA GLU A 121 -8.01 -10.33 -1.44
C GLU A 121 -9.41 -10.16 -0.84
N ALA A 122 -10.15 -11.25 -0.62
CA ALA A 122 -11.47 -11.21 -0.01
C ALA A 122 -11.46 -10.61 1.42
N VAL A 123 -10.44 -10.94 2.22
CA VAL A 123 -10.27 -10.35 3.56
C VAL A 123 -9.97 -8.85 3.46
N MET A 124 -9.04 -8.43 2.60
CA MET A 124 -8.72 -7.01 2.45
C MET A 124 -9.92 -6.21 1.90
N VAL A 125 -10.68 -6.76 0.96
CA VAL A 125 -11.95 -6.15 0.49
C VAL A 125 -12.92 -5.95 1.64
N ARG A 126 -13.05 -6.93 2.54
CA ARG A 126 -13.91 -6.78 3.73
C ARG A 126 -13.44 -5.65 4.65
N LEU A 127 -12.14 -5.50 4.86
CA LEU A 127 -11.58 -4.40 5.65
C LEU A 127 -11.83 -3.04 4.98
N VAL A 128 -11.59 -2.93 3.67
CA VAL A 128 -11.82 -1.73 2.88
C VAL A 128 -13.29 -1.31 2.91
N ARG A 129 -14.22 -2.25 2.74
CA ARG A 129 -15.66 -1.96 2.82
C ARG A 129 -16.04 -1.46 4.22
N GLY A 130 -15.54 -2.11 5.28
CA GLY A 130 -15.77 -1.65 6.64
C GLY A 130 -15.24 -0.23 6.91
N ALA A 131 -14.10 0.13 6.33
CA ALA A 131 -13.54 1.48 6.41
C ALA A 131 -14.38 2.54 5.67
N LEU A 132 -15.12 2.15 4.63
CA LEU A 132 -16.02 3.06 3.90
C LEU A 132 -17.38 3.23 4.59
N GLU A 133 -17.77 2.29 5.44
CA GLU A 133 -19.03 2.28 6.18
C GLU A 133 -18.93 2.99 7.55
N SER A 134 -17.70 3.28 8.01
CA SER A 134 -17.38 3.87 9.32
C SER A 134 -17.43 5.40 9.38
#